data_AF-A0A7S2SG68-F1
#
_entry.id   AF-A0A7S2SG68-F1
#
_cell.length_a   1.000
_cell.length_b   1.000
_cell.length_c   1.000
_cell.angle_alpha   90.00
_cell.angle_beta   90.00
_cell.angle_gamma   90.00
#
_symmetry.space_group_name_H-M   'P 1'
#
loop_
_entity.id
_entity.type
_entity.pdbx_description
1 polymer ?
#
loop_
_entity_poly.entity_id
_entity_poly.type
_entity_poly.pdbx_seq_one_letter_code
_entity_poly.pdbx_strand_id
1 'polypeptide(L)'
;SVETAIREALIEAKQEQIIGRDVTPFILKRVAEMTGGDSLQSNTTLVKNNARVGADIAIAIAEQDRHTQNCYPLNNNHDSKKTSIWTPPLKSEEKSVSSTVTTVTS
;
A
#
# COMPACT_ATOMS: atom_id res chain seq x y z
N SER A 1 9.64 22.32 5.70
CA SER A 1 9.96 20.93 5.28
C SER A 1 8.69 20.27 4.79
N VAL A 2 8.80 19.07 4.20
CA VAL A 2 7.65 18.28 3.74
C VAL A 2 6.69 17.95 4.90
N GLU A 3 7.20 17.65 6.09
CA GLU A 3 6.39 17.36 7.29
C GLU A 3 5.50 18.52 7.71
N THR A 4 6.02 19.76 7.62
CA THR A 4 5.22 20.96 7.90
C THR A 4 4.11 21.11 6.86
N ALA A 5 4.41 20.91 5.58
CA ALA A 5 3.42 20.97 4.51
C ALA A 5 2.32 19.91 4.67
N ILE A 6 2.67 18.69 5.12
CA ILE A 6 1.69 17.63 5.41
C ILE A 6 0.77 18.04 6.56
N ARG A 7 1.31 18.60 7.64
CA ARG A 7 0.51 19.05 8.79
C ARG A 7 -0.48 20.15 8.39
N GLU A 8 -0.02 21.13 7.62
CA GLU A 8 -0.87 22.22 7.14
C GLU A 8 -1.95 21.72 6.18
N ALA A 9 -1.60 20.85 5.22
CA ALA A 9 -2.56 20.22 4.33
C ALA A 9 -3.64 19.42 5.09
N LEU A 10 -3.29 18.73 6.18
CA LEU A 10 -4.25 18.00 7.02
C LEU A 10 -5.19 18.94 7.78
N ILE A 11 -4.70 20.09 8.23
CA ILE A 11 -5.52 21.12 8.88
C ILE A 11 -6.52 21.70 7.87
N GLU A 12 -6.05 22.07 6.68
CA GLU A 12 -6.89 22.60 5.60
C GLU A 12 -7.93 21.57 5.15
N ALA A 13 -7.54 20.30 4.95
CA ALA A 13 -8.48 19.24 4.59
C ALA A 13 -9.61 19.08 5.63
N LYS A 14 -9.28 19.25 6.93
CA LYS A 14 -10.28 19.20 8.01
C LYS A 14 -11.17 20.43 8.01
N GLN A 15 -10.63 21.62 7.73
CA GLN A 15 -11.39 22.87 7.64
C GLN A 15 -12.36 22.85 6.45
N GLU A 16 -11.92 22.30 5.31
CA GLU A 16 -12.71 22.15 4.09
C GLU A 16 -13.62 20.90 4.12
N GLN A 17 -13.62 20.13 5.21
CA GLN A 17 -14.42 18.90 5.37
C GLN A 17 -14.19 17.87 4.26
N ILE A 18 -12.96 17.77 3.74
CA ILE A 18 -12.58 16.76 2.77
C ILE A 18 -12.54 15.39 3.47
N ILE A 19 -13.30 14.43 2.95
CA ILE A 19 -13.46 13.10 3.56
C ILE A 19 -13.35 11.97 2.52
N GLY A 20 -13.04 10.77 3.01
CA GLY A 20 -12.99 9.56 2.19
C GLY A 20 -11.91 9.59 1.11
N ARG A 21 -12.29 9.18 -0.11
CA ARG A 21 -11.37 9.04 -1.26
C ARG A 21 -10.73 10.35 -1.71
N ASP A 22 -11.29 11.49 -1.32
CA ASP A 22 -10.85 12.81 -1.77
C ASP A 22 -9.72 13.37 -0.90
N VAL A 23 -9.47 12.78 0.27
CA VAL A 23 -8.41 13.20 1.20
C VAL A 23 -7.03 13.04 0.56
N THR A 24 -6.70 11.84 0.06
CA THR A 24 -5.38 11.57 -0.52
C THR A 24 -5.03 12.49 -1.70
N PRO A 25 -5.88 12.68 -2.73
CA PRO A 25 -5.56 13.60 -3.82
C PRO A 25 -5.45 15.06 -3.37
N PHE A 26 -6.26 15.50 -2.40
CA PHE A 26 -6.17 16.84 -1.82
C PHE A 26 -4.82 17.07 -1.12
N ILE A 27 -4.44 16.17 -0.21
CA ILE A 27 -3.19 16.29 0.56
C ILE A 27 -1.99 16.29 -0.37
N LEU A 28 -1.93 15.38 -1.35
CA LEU A 28 -0.82 15.30 -2.30
C LEU A 28 -0.69 16.59 -3.13
N LYS A 29 -1.81 17.15 -3.60
CA LYS A 29 -1.81 18.42 -4.33
C LYS A 29 -1.27 19.56 -3.45
N ARG A 30 -1.77 19.67 -2.21
CA ARG A 30 -1.41 20.77 -1.34
C ARG A 30 0.05 20.72 -0.90
N VAL A 31 0.55 19.53 -0.58
CA VAL A 31 1.97 19.33 -0.24
C VAL A 31 2.86 19.67 -1.44
N ALA A 32 2.45 19.35 -2.68
CA ALA A 32 3.17 19.74 -3.88
C ALA A 32 3.25 21.27 -4.05
N GLU A 33 2.13 21.98 -3.87
CA GLU A 33 2.08 23.45 -3.93
C GLU A 33 2.99 24.10 -2.88
N MET A 34 2.91 23.63 -1.64
CA MET A 34 3.66 24.20 -0.50
C MET A 34 5.17 23.89 -0.55
N THR A 35 5.56 22.83 -1.24
CA THR A 35 6.97 22.44 -1.44
C THR A 35 7.54 22.94 -2.76
N GLY A 36 6.80 23.76 -3.51
CA GLY A 36 7.24 24.27 -4.82
C GLY A 36 7.44 23.16 -5.86
N GLY A 37 6.83 21.98 -5.68
CA GLY A 37 6.95 20.82 -6.56
C GLY A 37 7.99 19.77 -6.15
N ASP A 38 8.81 20.02 -5.12
CA ASP A 38 9.88 19.08 -4.70
C ASP A 38 9.33 17.71 -4.26
N SER A 39 8.19 17.71 -3.57
CA SER A 39 7.52 16.46 -3.16
C SER A 39 6.99 15.67 -4.35
N LEU A 40 6.50 16.35 -5.40
CA LEU A 40 6.03 15.72 -6.63
C LEU A 40 7.18 15.08 -7.41
N GLN A 41 8.32 15.77 -7.49
CA GLN A 41 9.52 15.24 -8.13
C GLN A 41 10.06 14.01 -7.39
N SER A 42 10.05 14.06 -6.06
CA SER A 42 10.44 12.93 -5.21
C SER A 42 9.51 11.73 -5.43
N ASN A 43 8.19 11.96 -5.45
CA ASN A 43 7.20 10.91 -5.70
C ASN A 43 7.35 10.29 -7.11
N THR A 44 7.64 11.11 -8.12
CA THR A 44 7.89 10.63 -9.49
C THR A 44 9.11 9.71 -9.55
N THR A 45 10.19 10.09 -8.86
CA THR A 45 11.41 9.28 -8.78
C THR A 45 11.15 7.97 -8.04
N LEU A 46 10.37 8.02 -6.96
CA LEU A 46 9.96 6.83 -6.21
C LEU A 46 9.15 5.86 -7.07
N VAL A 47 8.15 6.32 -7.82
CA VAL A 47 7.33 5.47 -8.70
C VAL A 47 8.21 4.78 -9.76
N LYS A 48 9.16 5.51 -10.36
CA LYS A 48 10.11 4.92 -11.33
C LYS A 48 10.97 3.83 -10.69
N ASN A 49 11.46 4.06 -9.47
CA ASN A 49 12.24 3.06 -8.74
C ASN A 49 11.39 1.83 -8.39
N ASN A 50 10.15 2.03 -7.94
CA ASN A 50 9.22 0.93 -7.65
C ASN A 50 8.91 0.12 -8.90
N ALA A 51 8.72 0.77 -10.05
CA ALA A 51 8.50 0.09 -11.33
C ALA A 51 9.71 -0.73 -11.76
N ARG A 52 10.92 -0.18 -11.62
CA ARG A 52 12.17 -0.90 -11.92
C ARG A 52 12.33 -2.13 -11.04
N VAL A 53 12.25 -1.96 -9.71
CA VAL A 53 12.40 -3.07 -8.77
C VAL A 53 11.31 -4.12 -8.99
N GLY A 54 10.07 -3.69 -9.27
CA GLY A 54 8.98 -4.60 -9.62
C GLY A 54 9.27 -5.43 -10.88
N ALA A 55 9.86 -4.82 -11.91
CA ALA A 55 10.27 -5.53 -13.12
C ALA A 55 11.40 -6.53 -12.85
N ASP A 56 12.41 -6.14 -12.07
CA ASP A 56 13.53 -7.02 -11.70
C ASP A 56 13.03 -8.26 -10.93
N ILE A 57 12.08 -8.07 -9.99
CA ILE A 57 11.42 -9.17 -9.26
C ILE A 57 10.64 -10.08 -10.23
N ALA A 58 9.87 -9.51 -11.16
CA ALA A 58 9.09 -10.28 -12.11
C ALA A 58 9.99 -11.14 -13.03
N ILE A 59 11.14 -10.60 -13.46
CA ILE A 59 12.14 -11.33 -14.25
C ILE A 59 12.70 -12.49 -13.43
N ALA A 60 13.14 -12.25 -12.19
CA ALA A 60 13.70 -13.29 -11.33
C ALA A 60 12.70 -14.44 -11.07
N ILE A 61 11.42 -14.12 -10.87
CA ILE A 61 10.35 -15.12 -10.74
C ILE A 61 10.20 -15.91 -12.04
N ALA A 62 10.15 -15.25 -13.19
CA ALA A 62 10.02 -15.92 -14.48
C ALA A 62 11.22 -16.84 -14.79
N GLU A 63 12.44 -16.44 -14.42
CA GLU A 63 13.64 -17.28 -14.53
C GLU A 63 13.58 -18.50 -13.61
N GLN A 64 13.12 -18.32 -12.37
CA GLN A 64 12.94 -19.41 -11.41
C GLN A 64 11.86 -20.40 -11.87
N ASP A 65 10.76 -19.91 -12.43
CA ASP A 65 9.70 -20.72 -13.03
C ASP A 65 10.23 -21.52 -14.22
N ARG A 66 11.05 -20.92 -15.08
CA ARG A 66 11.72 -21.65 -16.19
C ARG A 66 12.67 -22.73 -15.68
N HIS A 67 13.42 -22.45 -14.61
CA HIS A 67 14.34 -23.43 -14.02
C HIS A 67 13.58 -24.62 -13.41
N THR A 68 12.47 -24.38 -12.72
CA THR A 68 11.63 -25.46 -12.19
C THR A 68 10.96 -26.28 -13.28
N GLN A 69 10.54 -25.67 -14.39
CA GLN A 69 10.02 -26.40 -15.56
C GLN A 69 11.08 -27.24 -16.29
N ASN A 70 12.34 -26.79 -16.29
CA ASN A 70 13.43 -27.51 -16.96
C ASN A 70 13.96 -28.69 -16.11
N CYS A 71 13.90 -28.60 -14.78
CA CYS A 71 14.36 -29.66 -13.87
C CYS A 71 13.31 -30.74 -13.56
N TYR A 72 12.03 -30.50 -13.89
CA TYR A 72 10.99 -31.51 -13.96
C TYR A 72 10.18 -31.28 -15.22
N PRO A 73 10.47 -31.99 -16.34
CA PRO A 73 9.65 -31.88 -17.53
C PRO A 73 8.25 -32.38 -17.17
N LEU A 74 7.31 -31.45 -17.01
CA LEU A 74 5.90 -31.77 -16.89
C LEU A 74 5.48 -32.41 -18.22
N ASN A 75 5.28 -33.73 -18.21
CA ASN A 75 4.64 -34.44 -19.30
C ASN A 75 3.27 -33.76 -19.55
N ASN A 76 3.05 -33.27 -20.77
CA ASN A 76 1.88 -32.46 -21.16
C ASN A 76 0.53 -33.20 -21.13
N ASN A 77 0.42 -34.29 -20.39
CA ASN A 77 -0.81 -35.02 -20.18
C ASN A 77 -1.18 -34.93 -18.69
N HIS A 78 -2.13 -34.04 -18.41
CA HIS A 78 -2.87 -33.95 -17.14
C HIS A 78 -2.12 -33.36 -15.94
N ASP A 79 -2.43 -32.10 -15.56
CA ASP A 79 -3.01 -31.83 -14.24
C ASP A 79 -3.32 -30.35 -13.99
N SER A 80 -4.62 -30.07 -13.90
CA SER A 80 -5.19 -28.80 -13.54
C SER A 80 -5.07 -28.50 -12.03
N LYS A 81 -3.87 -28.34 -11.44
CA LYS A 81 -3.68 -27.77 -10.07
C LYS A 81 -2.27 -27.13 -10.05
N LYS A 82 -2.00 -25.89 -9.64
CA LYS A 82 -2.52 -25.14 -8.49
C LYS A 82 -1.94 -23.71 -8.55
N THR A 83 -2.65 -22.70 -9.06
CA THR A 83 -2.35 -21.31 -8.67
C THR A 83 -2.93 -21.14 -7.27
N SER A 84 -2.12 -21.42 -6.25
CA SER A 84 -2.52 -21.22 -4.86
C SER A 84 -2.68 -19.72 -4.65
N ILE A 85 -3.91 -19.21 -4.80
CA ILE A 85 -4.27 -17.84 -4.42
C ILE A 85 -3.90 -17.70 -2.94
N TRP A 86 -2.90 -16.86 -2.65
CA TRP A 86 -2.53 -16.55 -1.28
C TRP A 86 -3.73 -15.84 -0.63
N THR A 87 -4.36 -16.53 0.32
CA THR A 87 -5.45 -15.96 1.10
C THR A 87 -4.84 -15.54 2.44
N PRO A 88 -4.84 -14.25 2.80
CA PRO A 88 -4.35 -13.85 4.11
C PRO A 88 -5.19 -14.55 5.19
N PRO A 89 -4.58 -14.97 6.32
CA PRO A 89 -5.33 -15.58 7.40
C PRO A 89 -6.38 -14.59 7.91
N LEU A 90 -7.65 -15.03 7.91
CA LEU A 90 -8.73 -14.28 8.54
C LEU A 90 -8.36 -14.10 10.01
N LYS A 91 -8.21 -12.85 10.44
CA LYS A 91 -8.01 -12.50 11.85
C LYS A 91 -9.28 -12.93 12.59
N SER A 92 -9.21 -14.03 13.31
CA SER A 92 -10.28 -14.50 14.18
C SER A 92 -10.43 -13.53 15.35
N GLU A 93 -11.63 -12.99 15.47
CA GLU A 93 -12.27 -12.44 16.68
C GLU A 93 -11.78 -11.09 17.19
N GLU A 94 -12.59 -10.07 16.87
CA GLU A 94 -12.89 -8.99 17.79
C GLU A 94 -13.36 -9.58 19.13
N LYS A 95 -12.49 -9.60 20.14
CA LYS A 95 -12.98 -9.65 21.52
C LYS A 95 -13.40 -8.24 21.92
N SER A 96 -14.71 -8.04 21.83
CA SER A 96 -15.47 -7.07 22.60
C SER A 96 -14.90 -6.95 24.02
N VAL A 97 -14.28 -5.82 24.32
CA VAL A 97 -14.18 -5.33 25.70
C VAL A 97 -15.07 -4.10 25.78
N SER A 98 -16.37 -4.37 25.84
CA SER A 98 -17.35 -3.47 26.44
C SER A 98 -17.16 -3.50 27.96
N SER A 99 -16.65 -2.42 28.55
CA SER A 99 -16.74 -2.17 30.00
C SER A 99 -16.68 -0.67 30.27
N THR A 100 -17.88 -0.08 30.22
CA THR A 100 -18.42 1.00 31.07
C THR A 100 -17.44 1.97 31.75
N VAL A 101 -17.54 3.23 31.33
CA VAL A 101 -17.27 4.42 32.15
C VAL A 101 -18.10 4.35 33.43
N THR A 102 -17.44 4.44 34.60
CA THR A 102 -18.07 4.96 35.82
C THR A 102 -17.08 5.84 36.56
N THR A 103 -17.38 7.13 36.57
CA THR A 103 -16.83 8.18 37.44
C THR A 103 -17.26 7.92 38.88
N VAL A 104 -16.35 7.99 39.86
CA VAL A 104 -16.72 8.31 41.25
C VAL A 104 -15.67 9.26 41.83
N THR A 105 -16.10 10.51 42.00
CA THR A 105 -15.54 11.53 42.90
C THR A 105 -15.91 11.22 44.35
N SER A 106 -14.93 11.27 45.26
CA SER A 106 -15.01 11.86 46.61
C SER A 106 -13.60 11.99 47.16
#